data_AF-A0A318T3N2-F1
#
_entry.id   AF-A0A318T3N2-F1
#
_cell.length_a   1.000
_cell.length_b   1.000
_cell.length_c   1.000
_cell.angle_alpha   90.00
_cell.angle_beta   90.00
_cell.angle_gamma   90.00
#
_symmetry.space_group_name_H-M   'P 1'
#
loop_
_entity.id
_entity.type
_entity.pdbx_description
1 polymer ?
#
loop_
_entity_poly.entity_id
_entity_poly.type
_entity_poly.pdbx_seq_one_letter_code
_entity_poly.pdbx_strand_id
1 'polypeptide(L)'
;MENGEDDCLAREKWVRVMCDYGAEGVWDKDGVSREPEELAISRELMDRIYKWQEWHDRIVDRYYDEELSDDDESLIRDYIANSAEGYDIALAVKSALPDWTVVYFDEAKSRDKTSRRLTSARSYFEYELHLDQEDRPEA
;
A
#
# COMPACT_ATOMS: atom_id res chain seq x y z
N MET A 1 35.91 -7.70 6.28
CA MET A 1 34.84 -8.27 7.13
C MET A 1 33.58 -8.13 6.31
N GLU A 2 33.24 -9.19 5.60
CA GLU A 2 31.99 -9.29 4.85
C GLU A 2 30.87 -9.52 5.85
N ASN A 3 29.99 -8.53 6.02
CA ASN A 3 28.73 -8.71 6.72
C ASN A 3 27.64 -8.56 5.66
N GLY A 4 26.97 -9.68 5.34
CA GLY A 4 25.91 -9.74 4.36
C GLY A 4 24.74 -8.85 4.73
N GLU A 5 24.63 -7.73 4.04
CA GLU A 5 23.39 -6.99 3.81
C GLU A 5 22.58 -7.80 2.80
N ASP A 6 22.03 -8.89 3.31
CA ASP A 6 21.27 -9.85 2.55
C ASP A 6 19.83 -9.30 2.50
N ASP A 7 19.53 -8.63 1.40
CA ASP A 7 18.21 -8.44 0.76
C ASP A 7 17.00 -8.77 1.67
N CYS A 8 16.57 -7.76 2.43
CA CYS A 8 15.65 -7.94 3.55
C CYS A 8 14.24 -8.40 3.13
N LEU A 9 13.72 -7.94 1.98
CA LEU A 9 12.42 -8.36 1.46
C LEU A 9 12.46 -9.77 0.86
N ALA A 10 13.46 -10.05 0.02
CA ALA A 10 13.56 -11.32 -0.71
C ALA A 10 13.77 -12.52 0.20
N ARG A 11 14.50 -12.34 1.31
CA ARG A 11 14.70 -13.40 2.32
C ARG A 11 13.42 -13.79 3.03
N GLU A 12 12.58 -12.80 3.33
CA GLU A 12 11.41 -12.99 4.18
C GLU A 12 10.16 -13.34 3.39
N LYS A 13 10.19 -13.12 2.07
CA LYS A 13 9.06 -13.32 1.16
C LYS A 13 7.79 -12.65 1.69
N TRP A 14 7.96 -11.45 2.22
CA TRP A 14 6.90 -10.69 2.84
C TRP A 14 7.05 -9.23 2.43
N VAL A 15 5.95 -8.61 2.02
CA VAL A 15 5.92 -7.18 1.72
C VAL A 15 4.58 -6.59 2.08
N ARG A 16 4.60 -5.36 2.58
CA ARG A 16 3.40 -4.53 2.73
C ARG A 16 3.40 -3.41 1.70
N VAL A 17 2.27 -3.25 1.02
CA VAL A 17 1.98 -2.15 0.10
C VAL A 17 1.13 -1.12 0.85
N MET A 18 1.71 0.04 1.11
CA MET A 18 1.13 1.11 1.94
C MET A 18 1.83 2.43 1.59
N CYS A 19 1.06 3.51 1.53
CA CYS A 19 1.62 4.85 1.51
C CYS A 19 1.82 5.41 2.92
N ASP A 20 2.93 6.14 3.08
CA ASP A 20 3.11 7.13 4.14
C ASP A 20 3.78 8.35 3.50
N TYR A 21 3.67 9.53 4.10
CA TYR A 21 4.20 10.73 3.50
C TYR A 21 5.73 10.65 3.34
N GLY A 22 6.21 10.82 2.11
CA GLY A 22 7.64 10.79 1.78
C GLY A 22 8.29 9.40 1.86
N ALA A 23 7.49 8.34 1.80
CA ALA A 23 7.96 6.96 1.65
C ALA A 23 7.98 6.53 0.17
N GLU A 24 8.21 5.25 -0.09
CA GLU A 24 8.37 4.66 -1.42
C GLU A 24 7.26 3.64 -1.77
N GLY A 25 6.24 3.53 -0.92
CA GLY A 25 5.04 2.71 -1.16
C GLY A 25 5.15 1.23 -0.77
N VAL A 26 6.34 0.76 -0.36
CA VAL A 26 6.56 -0.63 0.09
C VAL A 26 7.31 -0.68 1.43
N TRP A 27 6.99 -1.69 2.22
CA TRP A 27 7.46 -1.84 3.59
C TRP A 27 7.76 -3.31 3.90
N ASP A 28 8.79 -3.54 4.72
CA ASP A 28 9.07 -4.87 5.28
C ASP A 28 8.17 -5.19 6.49
N LYS A 29 8.28 -6.42 6.98
CA LYS A 29 7.45 -6.92 8.09
C LYS A 29 7.70 -6.20 9.42
N ASP A 30 8.88 -5.61 9.57
CA ASP A 30 9.30 -4.89 10.77
C ASP A 30 8.83 -3.42 10.72
N GLY A 31 8.18 -3.02 9.62
CA GLY A 31 7.63 -1.69 9.43
C GLY A 31 8.69 -0.68 9.00
N VAL A 32 9.75 -1.13 8.33
CA VAL A 32 10.74 -0.25 7.71
C VAL A 32 10.36 -0.05 6.23
N SER A 33 10.34 1.21 5.79
CA SER A 33 10.10 1.51 4.37
C SER A 33 11.28 1.02 3.53
N ARG A 34 10.96 0.50 2.34
CA ARG A 34 11.89 -0.16 1.43
C ARG A 34 11.71 0.37 0.02
N GLU A 35 12.71 0.15 -0.81
CA GLU A 35 12.63 0.54 -2.22
C GLU A 35 11.91 -0.56 -3.02
N PRO A 36 11.00 -0.21 -3.94
CA PRO A 36 10.41 -1.16 -4.88
C PRO A 36 11.44 -1.97 -5.69
N GLU A 37 12.67 -1.45 -5.85
CA GLU A 37 13.80 -2.12 -6.50
C GLU A 37 14.32 -3.35 -5.74
N GLU A 38 14.05 -3.43 -4.44
CA GLU A 38 14.33 -4.62 -3.61
C GLU A 38 13.32 -5.75 -3.87
N LEU A 39 12.23 -5.48 -4.61
CA LEU A 39 11.27 -6.50 -5.03
C LEU A 39 11.67 -7.09 -6.39
N ALA A 40 11.53 -8.41 -6.53
CA ALA A 40 11.72 -9.12 -7.81
C ALA A 40 10.51 -8.92 -8.76
N ILE A 41 10.13 -7.68 -9.03
CA ILE A 41 9.00 -7.27 -9.88
C ILE A 41 9.47 -6.55 -11.15
N SER A 42 8.55 -6.33 -12.09
CA SER A 42 8.87 -5.61 -13.33
C SER A 42 9.11 -4.12 -13.06
N ARG A 43 9.94 -3.49 -13.89
CA ARG A 43 10.16 -2.03 -13.83
C ARG A 43 8.90 -1.21 -14.00
N GLU A 44 7.97 -1.69 -14.84
CA GLU A 44 6.67 -1.04 -15.01
C GLU A 44 5.86 -1.02 -13.71
N LEU A 45 5.89 -2.11 -12.93
CA LEU A 45 5.21 -2.16 -11.64
C LEU A 45 5.92 -1.28 -10.59
N MET A 46 7.26 -1.23 -10.60
CA MET A 46 8.02 -0.29 -9.76
C MET A 46 7.64 1.17 -10.06
N ASP A 47 7.65 1.56 -11.34
CA ASP A 47 7.27 2.90 -11.77
C ASP A 47 5.81 3.23 -11.39
N ARG A 48 4.92 2.22 -11.38
CA ARG A 48 3.52 2.36 -10.93
C ARG A 48 3.43 2.61 -9.43
N ILE A 49 4.20 1.89 -8.62
CA ILE A 49 4.28 2.10 -7.16
C ILE A 49 4.78 3.52 -6.85
N TYR A 50 5.87 3.96 -7.49
CA TYR A 50 6.40 5.31 -7.27
C TYR A 50 5.37 6.39 -7.62
N LYS A 51 4.69 6.28 -8.77
CA LYS A 51 3.64 7.24 -9.15
C LYS A 51 2.45 7.26 -8.19
N TRP A 52 2.08 6.09 -7.66
CA TRP A 52 1.01 5.98 -6.68
C TRP A 52 1.39 6.68 -5.37
N GLN A 53 2.62 6.49 -4.90
CA GLN A 53 3.18 7.17 -3.74
C GLN A 53 3.31 8.68 -3.95
N GLU A 54 3.83 9.13 -5.10
CA GLU A 54 3.88 10.56 -5.45
C GLU A 54 2.49 11.20 -5.47
N TRP A 55 1.47 10.44 -5.91
CA TRP A 55 0.09 10.91 -5.87
C TRP A 55 -0.40 11.05 -4.43
N HIS A 56 -0.14 10.07 -3.57
CA HIS A 56 -0.46 10.17 -2.15
C HIS A 56 0.17 11.41 -1.51
N ASP A 57 1.46 11.66 -1.76
CA ASP A 57 2.16 12.83 -1.21
C ASP A 57 1.50 14.15 -1.63
N ARG A 58 1.03 14.25 -2.88
CA ARG A 58 0.27 15.44 -3.35
C ARG A 58 -1.08 15.60 -2.64
N ILE A 59 -1.75 14.50 -2.28
CA ILE A 59 -2.99 14.55 -1.49
C ILE A 59 -2.69 15.11 -0.11
N VAL A 60 -1.59 14.65 0.52
CA VAL A 60 -1.14 15.12 1.83
C VAL A 60 -0.70 16.59 1.79
N ASP A 61 0.11 16.98 0.80
CA ASP A 61 0.52 18.38 0.61
C ASP A 61 -0.69 19.29 0.49
N ARG A 62 -1.66 18.92 -0.37
CA ARG A 62 -2.91 19.70 -0.54
C ARG A 62 -3.71 19.80 0.76
N TYR A 63 -3.80 18.72 1.54
CA TYR A 63 -4.49 18.75 2.83
C TYR A 63 -3.94 19.84 3.76
N TYR A 64 -2.62 19.99 3.83
CA TYR A 64 -1.98 21.00 4.67
C TYR A 64 -1.99 22.40 4.03
N ASP A 65 -1.69 22.52 2.74
CA ASP A 65 -1.60 23.80 2.03
C ASP A 65 -2.94 24.52 1.92
N GLU A 66 -4.03 23.76 1.75
CA GLU A 66 -5.40 24.29 1.65
C GLU A 66 -6.17 24.25 2.97
N GLU A 67 -5.52 23.83 4.07
CA GLU A 67 -6.12 23.67 5.41
C GLU A 67 -7.45 22.87 5.37
N LEU A 68 -7.48 21.79 4.59
CA LEU A 68 -8.67 20.97 4.41
C LEU A 68 -9.02 20.21 5.69
N SER A 69 -10.31 19.95 5.88
CA SER A 69 -10.79 19.10 6.97
C SER A 69 -10.81 17.62 6.56
N ASP A 70 -10.77 16.72 7.53
CA ASP A 70 -11.01 15.27 7.33
C ASP A 70 -12.37 14.95 6.66
N ASP A 71 -13.32 15.89 6.68
CA ASP A 71 -14.66 15.76 6.08
C ASP A 71 -14.74 16.33 4.66
N ASP A 72 -13.64 16.84 4.12
CA ASP A 72 -13.65 17.40 2.77
C ASP A 72 -13.96 16.31 1.73
N GLU A 73 -15.03 16.50 0.96
CA GLU A 73 -15.49 15.49 0.00
C GLU A 73 -14.48 15.23 -1.11
N SER A 74 -13.71 16.25 -1.53
CA SER A 74 -12.71 16.08 -2.58
C SER A 74 -11.52 15.27 -2.08
N LEU A 75 -11.08 15.54 -0.85
CA LEU A 75 -10.05 14.80 -0.16
C LEU A 75 -10.44 13.33 0.05
N ILE A 76 -11.66 13.08 0.49
CA ILE A 76 -12.19 11.71 0.67
C ILE A 76 -12.19 10.96 -0.66
N ARG A 77 -12.65 11.58 -1.76
CA ARG A 77 -12.65 10.96 -3.08
C ARG A 77 -11.24 10.64 -3.56
N ASP A 78 -10.28 11.52 -3.31
CA ASP A 78 -8.89 11.29 -3.70
C ASP A 78 -8.26 10.13 -2.92
N TYR A 79 -8.49 10.03 -1.60
CA TYR A 79 -8.03 8.88 -0.82
C TYR A 79 -8.68 7.57 -1.27
N ILE A 80 -9.97 7.58 -1.62
CA ILE A 80 -10.67 6.40 -2.17
C ILE A 80 -10.03 5.97 -3.49
N ALA A 81 -9.80 6.92 -4.41
CA ALA A 81 -9.21 6.61 -5.70
C ALA A 81 -7.75 6.15 -5.57
N ASN A 82 -6.97 6.79 -4.70
CA ASN A 82 -5.60 6.38 -4.39
C ASN A 82 -5.55 5.00 -3.74
N SER A 83 -6.48 4.67 -2.83
CA SER A 83 -6.56 3.35 -2.21
C SER A 83 -6.98 2.26 -3.21
N ALA A 84 -7.88 2.56 -4.15
CA ALA A 84 -8.24 1.61 -5.20
C ALA A 84 -7.01 1.26 -6.08
N GLU A 85 -6.22 2.27 -6.46
CA GLU A 85 -4.97 2.06 -7.20
C GLU A 85 -3.93 1.27 -6.37
N GLY A 86 -3.81 1.57 -5.08
CA GLY A 86 -2.93 0.84 -4.16
C GLY A 86 -3.29 -0.64 -4.03
N TYR A 87 -4.59 -0.94 -3.99
CA TYR A 87 -5.08 -2.32 -3.99
C TYR A 87 -4.75 -3.06 -5.30
N ASP A 88 -4.97 -2.41 -6.45
CA ASP A 88 -4.63 -2.99 -7.76
C ASP A 88 -3.12 -3.21 -7.92
N ILE A 89 -2.30 -2.31 -7.37
CA ILE A 89 -0.84 -2.47 -7.28
C ILE A 89 -0.50 -3.67 -6.41
N ALA A 90 -1.11 -3.81 -5.23
CA ALA A 90 -0.83 -4.92 -4.33
C ALA A 90 -1.22 -6.28 -4.94
N LEU A 91 -2.33 -6.35 -5.68
CA LEU A 91 -2.69 -7.53 -6.47
C LEU A 91 -1.67 -7.84 -7.57
N ALA A 92 -1.16 -6.82 -8.26
CA ALA A 92 -0.11 -6.99 -9.26
C ALA A 92 1.21 -7.47 -8.64
N VAL A 93 1.58 -6.96 -7.46
CA VAL A 93 2.74 -7.43 -6.68
C VAL A 93 2.55 -8.89 -6.30
N LYS A 94 1.37 -9.25 -5.77
CA LYS A 94 1.05 -10.65 -5.44
C LYS A 94 1.09 -11.57 -6.67
N SER A 95 0.69 -11.07 -7.83
CA SER A 95 0.74 -11.82 -9.10
C SER A 95 2.17 -12.04 -9.59
N ALA A 96 3.04 -11.04 -9.41
CA ALA A 96 4.45 -11.15 -9.72
C ALA A 96 5.21 -12.02 -8.70
N LEU A 97 4.77 -12.02 -7.44
CA LEU A 97 5.40 -12.71 -6.31
C LEU A 97 4.39 -13.68 -5.64
N PRO A 98 3.95 -14.75 -6.32
CA PRO A 98 2.87 -15.61 -5.86
C PRO A 98 3.20 -16.33 -4.53
N ASP A 99 4.46 -16.67 -4.31
CA ASP A 99 4.94 -17.34 -3.09
C ASP A 99 5.13 -16.38 -1.90
N TRP A 100 4.94 -15.08 -2.09
CA TRP A 100 5.16 -14.08 -1.05
C TRP A 100 3.87 -13.75 -0.31
N THR A 101 3.97 -13.47 0.98
CA THR A 101 2.91 -12.80 1.72
C THR A 101 2.90 -11.33 1.31
N VAL A 102 1.80 -10.90 0.69
CA VAL A 102 1.59 -9.50 0.31
C VAL A 102 0.45 -8.95 1.14
N VAL A 103 0.75 -7.92 1.93
CA VAL A 103 -0.23 -7.22 2.77
C VAL A 103 -0.55 -5.86 2.17
N TYR A 104 -1.81 -5.57 1.94
CA TYR A 104 -2.27 -4.24 1.53
C TYR A 104 -2.83 -3.48 2.73
N PHE A 105 -2.50 -2.20 2.88
CA PHE A 105 -3.13 -1.31 3.85
C PHE A 105 -4.10 -0.35 3.17
N ASP A 106 -5.36 -0.37 3.61
CA ASP A 106 -6.44 0.44 3.05
C ASP A 106 -6.52 1.82 3.72
N GLU A 107 -5.82 2.78 3.13
CA GLU A 107 -5.72 4.16 3.62
C GLU A 107 -7.11 4.81 3.70
N ALA A 108 -7.95 4.67 2.68
CA ALA A 108 -9.29 5.24 2.66
C ALA A 108 -10.16 4.70 3.81
N LYS A 109 -10.13 3.39 4.05
CA LYS A 109 -10.90 2.79 5.15
C LYS A 109 -10.32 3.14 6.52
N SER A 110 -9.01 3.31 6.63
CA SER A 110 -8.38 3.77 7.88
C SER A 110 -8.83 5.19 8.25
N ARG A 111 -9.14 6.02 7.25
CA ARG A 111 -9.62 7.40 7.40
C ARG A 111 -11.13 7.51 7.63
N ASP A 112 -11.91 6.53 7.17
CA ASP A 112 -13.36 6.49 7.37
C ASP A 112 -13.74 6.61 8.86
N LYS A 113 -14.62 7.56 9.16
CA LYS A 113 -15.08 7.84 10.52
C LYS A 113 -15.82 6.67 11.16
N THR A 114 -16.56 5.91 10.37
CA THR A 114 -17.29 4.75 10.92
C THR A 114 -16.30 3.69 11.38
N SER A 115 -15.31 3.41 10.53
CA SER A 115 -14.22 2.48 10.82
C SER A 115 -13.35 2.92 12.01
N ARG A 116 -12.97 4.20 12.09
CA ARG A 116 -12.21 4.76 13.23
C ARG A 116 -12.96 4.67 14.57
N ARG A 117 -14.30 4.62 14.56
CA ARG A 117 -15.11 4.40 15.77
C ARG A 117 -15.13 2.95 16.22
N LEU A 118 -14.96 2.01 15.29
CA LEU A 118 -14.92 0.59 15.61
C LEU A 118 -13.57 0.18 16.20
N THR A 119 -12.48 0.75 15.70
CA THR A 119 -11.13 0.43 16.15
C THR A 119 -10.11 1.50 15.79
N SER A 120 -9.04 1.58 16.58
CA SER A 120 -7.85 2.39 16.27
C SER A 120 -6.64 1.51 15.90
N ALA A 121 -6.81 0.19 15.83
CA ALA A 121 -5.73 -0.72 15.49
C ALA A 121 -5.49 -0.72 13.97
N ARG A 122 -4.29 -0.30 13.53
CA ARG A 122 -3.89 -0.26 12.11
C ARG A 122 -4.05 -1.62 11.42
N SER A 123 -3.78 -2.70 12.13
CA SER A 123 -3.92 -4.08 11.63
C SER A 123 -5.34 -4.44 11.18
N TYR A 124 -6.36 -3.68 11.57
CA TYR A 124 -7.74 -3.89 11.09
C TYR A 124 -7.93 -3.47 9.62
N PHE A 125 -7.05 -2.61 9.12
CA PHE A 125 -7.05 -2.10 7.75
C PHE A 125 -6.00 -2.79 6.86
N GLU A 126 -5.35 -3.84 7.39
CA GLU A 126 -4.37 -4.64 6.67
C GLU A 126 -5.02 -5.93 6.18
N TYR A 127 -4.83 -6.23 4.90
CA TYR A 127 -5.34 -7.44 4.26
C TYR A 127 -4.22 -8.21 3.58
N GLU A 128 -4.04 -9.46 3.98
CA GLU A 128 -3.23 -10.40 3.21
C GLU A 128 -3.96 -10.76 1.91
N LEU A 129 -3.26 -10.62 0.78
CA LEU A 129 -3.83 -10.89 -0.54
C LEU A 129 -3.62 -12.34 -0.94
N HIS A 130 -4.70 -12.96 -1.43
CA HIS A 130 -4.70 -14.30 -1.99
C HIS A 130 -5.31 -14.24 -3.40
N LEU A 131 -4.60 -14.72 -4.42
CA LEU A 131 -5.11 -14.77 -5.80
C LEU A 131 -6.06 -15.94 -6.05
N ASP A 132 -6.17 -16.86 -5.07
CA ASP A 132 -6.96 -18.10 -5.13
C ASP A 132 -8.45 -17.89 -4.79
N GLN A 133 -8.99 -16.72 -5.14
CA GLN A 133 -10.43 -16.48 -5.11
C GLN A 133 -10.90 -16.23 -6.54
N GLU A 134 -11.06 -17.31 -7.29
CA GLU A 134 -12.07 -17.38 -8.35
C GLU A 134 -13.46 -17.22 -7.70
N ASP A 135 -13.80 -16.03 -7.18
CA ASP A 135 -15.19 -15.68 -6.94
C ASP A 135 -15.78 -15.25 -8.29
N ARG A 136 -16.01 -16.27 -9.11
CA ARG A 136 -16.83 -16.16 -10.31
C ARG A 136 -18.28 -16.15 -9.83
N PRO A 137 -19.05 -15.05 -9.95
CA PRO A 137 -20.49 -15.19 -9.91
C PRO A 137 -20.87 -16.02 -11.15
N GLU A 138 -21.33 -17.25 -10.92
CA GLU A 138 -22.07 -18.00 -11.92
C GLU A 138 -23.27 -17.16 -12.34
N ALA A 139 -23.34 -16.84 -13.64
CA ALA A 139 -24.50 -16.27 -14.30
C ALA A 139 -25.25 -17.37 -15.05
#